data_AF-A0A953AE19-F1
#
_entry.id   AF-A0A953AE19-F1
#
_cell.length_a   1.000
_cell.length_b   1.000
_cell.length_c   1.000
_cell.angle_alpha   90.00
_cell.angle_beta   90.00
_cell.angle_gamma   90.00
#
_symmetry.space_group_name_H-M   'P 1'
#
loop_
_entity.id
_entity.type
_entity.pdbx_description
1 polymer ?
#
loop_
_entity_poly.entity_id
_entity_poly.type
_entity_poly.pdbx_seq_one_letter_code
_entity_poly.pdbx_strand_id
1 'polypeptide(L)'
;MRAARLAFLLAPLGLALLAGSSQAAVRAPRDLHGFLLRADEPRATSFHRTPSFAWSPVPGALRYELQLSTSSTFRANGILYDDPSLATPVAAPPLTLPWITGSPHALYARVRAILPDGATPWSAPFGFDVTPPPPPTPLAGYPGLLRWTPVEGADAYEVWLVDAGKHELVRTNALDERELYAFHASPQWIGTV
;
A
#
# COMPACT_ATOMS: atom_id res chain seq x y z
N MET A 1 -47.24 -37.01 -73.16
CA MET A 1 -46.81 -37.13 -71.75
C MET A 1 -45.48 -36.41 -71.56
N ARG A 2 -45.49 -35.42 -70.66
CA ARG A 2 -44.41 -34.82 -69.86
C ARG A 2 -43.13 -34.29 -70.54
N ALA A 3 -43.01 -32.96 -70.48
CA ALA A 3 -41.82 -32.14 -70.67
C ALA A 3 -40.78 -32.34 -69.55
N ALA A 4 -39.50 -32.03 -69.84
CA ALA A 4 -38.49 -31.75 -68.83
C ALA A 4 -37.59 -30.58 -69.29
N ARG A 5 -37.55 -29.55 -68.45
CA ARG A 5 -36.71 -28.34 -68.48
C ARG A 5 -35.47 -28.56 -67.58
N LEU A 6 -34.60 -27.52 -67.56
CA LEU A 6 -33.52 -27.18 -66.61
C LEU A 6 -32.10 -27.61 -67.02
N ALA A 7 -31.04 -26.86 -66.76
CA ALA A 7 -30.86 -25.47 -66.31
C ALA A 7 -29.35 -25.16 -66.42
N PHE A 8 -29.00 -23.96 -66.88
CA PHE A 8 -27.66 -23.41 -66.73
C PHE A 8 -27.43 -23.01 -65.27
N LEU A 9 -26.33 -23.47 -64.65
CA LEU A 9 -25.86 -23.01 -63.34
C LEU A 9 -24.50 -22.34 -63.52
N LEU A 10 -24.50 -21.00 -63.53
CA LEU A 10 -23.35 -20.16 -63.25
C LEU A 10 -23.35 -19.85 -61.75
N ALA A 11 -22.27 -20.18 -61.04
CA ALA A 11 -22.03 -19.78 -59.66
C ALA A 11 -20.86 -18.79 -59.63
N PRO A 12 -21.01 -17.57 -59.06
CA PRO A 12 -19.87 -16.72 -58.79
C PRO A 12 -19.27 -17.05 -57.42
N LEU A 13 -17.95 -17.24 -57.42
CA LEU A 13 -17.11 -17.43 -56.24
C LEU A 13 -16.83 -16.04 -55.62
N GLY A 14 -17.54 -15.70 -54.55
CA GLY A 14 -17.28 -14.50 -53.75
C GLY A 14 -16.76 -14.88 -52.37
N LEU A 15 -15.44 -14.88 -52.19
CA LEU A 15 -14.82 -15.06 -50.88
C LEU A 15 -14.47 -13.68 -50.30
N ALA A 16 -15.37 -13.13 -49.47
CA ALA A 16 -15.10 -11.91 -48.71
C ALA A 16 -14.20 -12.25 -47.52
N LEU A 17 -12.94 -11.81 -47.56
CA LEU A 17 -12.04 -11.81 -46.41
C LEU A 17 -12.51 -10.72 -45.43
N LEU A 18 -13.21 -11.13 -44.37
CA LEU A 18 -13.38 -10.29 -43.19
C LEU A 18 -12.02 -10.20 -42.49
N ALA A 19 -11.32 -9.09 -42.71
CA ALA A 19 -10.19 -8.70 -41.87
C ALA A 19 -10.73 -8.38 -40.48
N GLY A 20 -10.75 -9.39 -39.59
CA GLY A 20 -11.01 -9.18 -38.18
C GLY A 20 -9.91 -8.29 -37.62
N SER A 21 -10.24 -7.08 -37.21
CA SER A 21 -9.36 -6.23 -36.43
C SER A 21 -9.11 -6.92 -35.08
N SER A 22 -7.90 -7.44 -34.88
CA SER A 22 -7.48 -7.88 -33.55
C SER A 22 -7.32 -6.64 -32.67
N GLN A 23 -8.36 -6.24 -31.95
CA GLN A 23 -8.19 -5.32 -30.82
C GLN A 23 -7.28 -6.04 -29.81
N ALA A 24 -6.08 -5.48 -29.62
CA ALA A 24 -5.20 -5.92 -28.55
C ALA A 24 -5.98 -5.81 -27.22
N ALA A 25 -6.09 -6.91 -26.48
CA ALA A 25 -6.85 -6.93 -25.25
C ALA A 25 -6.29 -5.89 -24.27
N VAL A 26 -7.16 -5.01 -23.77
CA VAL A 26 -6.82 -4.00 -22.77
C VAL A 26 -6.31 -4.70 -21.52
N ARG A 27 -5.03 -4.47 -21.18
CA ARG A 27 -4.34 -5.20 -20.11
C ARG A 27 -4.54 -4.52 -18.75
N ALA A 28 -4.78 -5.32 -17.72
CA ALA A 28 -4.82 -4.84 -16.35
C ALA A 28 -3.47 -4.23 -15.90
N PRO A 29 -3.48 -3.27 -14.96
CA PRO A 29 -2.28 -2.83 -14.28
C PRO A 29 -1.52 -4.01 -13.66
N ARG A 30 -0.21 -3.88 -13.61
CA ARG A 30 0.70 -4.92 -13.11
C ARG A 30 1.58 -4.37 -12.02
N ASP A 31 2.25 -5.29 -11.33
CA ASP A 31 3.29 -4.96 -10.36
C ASP A 31 2.78 -4.16 -9.17
N LEU A 32 1.47 -4.25 -8.85
CA LEU A 32 0.88 -3.65 -7.66
C LEU A 32 1.60 -4.16 -6.41
N HIS A 33 2.08 -3.24 -5.58
CA HIS A 33 2.69 -3.53 -4.29
C HIS A 33 2.51 -2.36 -3.33
N GLY A 34 2.61 -2.68 -2.04
CA GLY A 34 2.70 -1.70 -0.98
C GLY A 34 4.15 -1.24 -0.75
N PHE A 35 4.31 -0.01 -0.28
CA PHE A 35 5.57 0.56 0.17
C PHE A 35 5.35 1.59 1.30
N LEU A 36 6.38 1.85 2.12
CA LEU A 36 6.32 2.77 3.26
C LEU A 36 7.00 4.11 3.00
N LEU A 37 8.13 4.11 2.29
CA LEU A 37 8.96 5.30 2.09
C LEU A 37 9.16 5.61 0.61
N ARG A 38 9.46 4.60 -0.21
CA ARG A 38 9.74 4.79 -1.65
C ARG A 38 9.14 3.67 -2.48
N ALA A 39 8.64 4.02 -3.67
CA ALA A 39 8.02 3.07 -4.59
C ALA A 39 9.00 2.04 -5.20
N ASP A 40 10.32 2.22 -5.04
CA ASP A 40 11.37 1.30 -5.50
C ASP A 40 11.94 0.43 -4.37
N GLU A 41 11.37 0.49 -3.16
CA GLU A 41 11.81 -0.34 -2.05
C GLU A 41 11.52 -1.84 -2.31
N PRO A 42 12.24 -2.75 -1.63
CA PRO A 42 11.98 -4.18 -1.75
C PRO A 42 10.51 -4.51 -1.43
N ARG A 43 9.88 -5.33 -2.27
CA ARG A 43 8.47 -5.70 -2.08
C ARG A 43 8.28 -6.39 -0.73
N ALA A 44 7.37 -5.86 0.06
CA ALA A 44 6.93 -6.42 1.33
C ALA A 44 5.43 -6.72 1.29
N THR A 45 4.99 -7.64 2.14
CA THR A 45 3.58 -7.98 2.36
C THR A 45 3.17 -7.79 3.82
N SER A 46 4.06 -7.24 4.65
CA SER A 46 3.78 -6.92 6.05
C SER A 46 4.29 -5.52 6.35
N PHE A 47 3.44 -4.71 6.97
CA PHE A 47 3.70 -3.30 7.24
C PHE A 47 3.30 -2.94 8.67
N HIS A 48 3.89 -1.89 9.23
CA HIS A 48 3.55 -1.42 10.58
C HIS A 48 2.51 -0.29 10.63
N ARG A 49 2.19 0.26 9.45
CA ARG A 49 1.17 1.29 9.22
C ARG A 49 0.53 1.06 7.85
N THR A 50 -0.49 1.84 7.50
CA THR A 50 -1.06 1.85 6.15
C THR A 50 0.04 2.14 5.12
N PRO A 51 0.34 1.21 4.20
CA PRO A 51 1.31 1.47 3.14
C PRO A 51 0.71 2.38 2.07
N SER A 52 1.60 3.03 1.32
CA SER A 52 1.28 3.56 0.00
C SER A 52 1.37 2.45 -1.04
N PHE A 53 0.78 2.64 -2.22
CA PHE A 53 0.71 1.64 -3.28
C PHE A 53 1.28 2.20 -4.57
N ALA A 54 2.05 1.37 -5.29
CA ALA A 54 2.57 1.69 -6.61
C ALA A 54 2.33 0.52 -7.57
N TRP A 55 2.18 0.84 -8.85
CA TRP A 55 2.02 -0.13 -9.93
C TRP A 55 2.64 0.36 -11.23
N SER A 56 2.76 -0.53 -12.20
CA SER A 56 3.26 -0.20 -13.54
C SER A 56 2.24 0.69 -14.28
N PRO A 57 2.66 1.84 -14.84
CA PRO A 57 1.76 2.71 -15.60
C PRO A 57 1.11 1.97 -16.78
N VAL A 58 -0.17 2.23 -17.01
CA VAL A 58 -0.91 1.71 -18.16
C VAL A 58 -0.94 2.78 -19.26
N PRO A 59 -0.42 2.49 -20.48
CA PRO A 59 -0.47 3.44 -21.59
C PRO A 59 -1.90 3.89 -21.91
N GLY A 60 -2.12 5.19 -22.05
CA GLY A 60 -3.43 5.77 -22.35
C GLY A 60 -4.40 5.82 -21.17
N ALA A 61 -3.97 5.47 -19.95
CA ALA A 61 -4.80 5.67 -18.76
C ALA A 61 -4.97 7.16 -18.47
N LEU A 62 -6.22 7.60 -18.29
CA LEU A 62 -6.57 8.95 -17.86
C LEU A 62 -6.45 9.10 -16.34
N ARG A 63 -6.77 8.02 -15.61
CA ARG A 63 -6.71 7.90 -14.15
C ARG A 63 -6.77 6.43 -13.74
N TYR A 64 -6.70 6.18 -12.45
CA TYR A 64 -6.78 4.86 -11.84
C TYR A 64 -7.85 4.82 -10.76
N GLU A 65 -8.33 3.61 -10.50
CA GLU A 65 -9.19 3.31 -9.37
C GLU A 65 -8.50 2.29 -8.46
N LEU A 66 -8.27 2.66 -7.21
CA LEU A 66 -7.66 1.82 -6.18
C LEU A 66 -8.72 1.43 -5.16
N GLN A 67 -8.80 0.14 -4.86
CA GLN A 67 -9.64 -0.39 -3.80
C GLN A 67 -8.82 -1.14 -2.76
N LEU A 68 -9.17 -0.96 -1.49
CA LEU A 68 -8.68 -1.78 -0.38
C LEU A 68 -9.83 -2.58 0.23
N SER A 69 -9.56 -3.82 0.61
CA SER A 69 -10.57 -4.73 1.13
C SER A 69 -10.03 -5.72 2.16
N THR A 70 -10.89 -6.18 3.06
CA THR A 70 -10.66 -7.37 3.91
C THR A 70 -10.91 -8.70 3.18
N SER A 71 -11.33 -8.66 1.91
CA SER A 71 -11.61 -9.83 1.09
C SER A 71 -10.75 -9.85 -0.17
N SER A 72 -10.08 -10.98 -0.41
CA SER A 72 -9.32 -11.22 -1.65
C SER A 72 -10.17 -11.15 -2.93
N THR A 73 -11.49 -11.36 -2.78
CA THR A 73 -12.48 -11.29 -3.86
C THR A 73 -13.21 -9.95 -3.94
N PHE A 74 -12.89 -8.99 -3.06
CA PHE A 74 -13.49 -7.64 -3.03
C PHE A 74 -15.02 -7.66 -2.95
N ARG A 75 -15.56 -8.45 -2.01
CA ARG A 75 -16.99 -8.44 -1.68
C ARG A 75 -17.38 -7.06 -1.16
N ALA A 76 -18.58 -6.58 -1.50
CA ALA A 76 -19.02 -5.22 -1.20
C ALA A 76 -18.93 -4.86 0.29
N ASN A 77 -19.24 -5.79 1.20
CA ASN A 77 -19.17 -5.58 2.65
C ASN A 77 -17.74 -5.57 3.22
N GLY A 78 -16.74 -5.91 2.41
CA GLY A 78 -15.34 -5.92 2.81
C GLY A 78 -14.54 -4.76 2.24
N ILE A 79 -15.13 -3.84 1.47
CA ILE A 79 -14.42 -2.67 0.92
C ILE A 79 -14.18 -1.66 2.04
N LEU A 80 -12.90 -1.30 2.25
CA LEU A 80 -12.46 -0.32 3.25
C LEU A 80 -12.16 1.05 2.62
N TYR A 81 -11.76 1.05 1.36
CA TYR A 81 -11.36 2.23 0.61
C TYR A 81 -11.62 2.02 -0.87
N ASP A 82 -12.09 3.06 -1.55
CA ASP A 82 -12.34 3.09 -2.99
C ASP A 82 -12.11 4.52 -3.50
N ASP A 83 -11.10 4.71 -4.34
CA ASP A 83 -10.80 6.00 -4.97
C ASP A 83 -10.64 5.82 -6.48
N PRO A 84 -11.62 6.26 -7.29
CA PRO A 84 -11.62 6.16 -8.76
C PRO A 84 -10.95 7.35 -9.48
N SER A 85 -10.28 8.24 -8.74
CA SER A 85 -9.84 9.56 -9.23
C SER A 85 -8.32 9.74 -9.29
N LEU A 86 -7.54 8.68 -9.08
CA LEU A 86 -6.09 8.75 -8.96
C LEU A 86 -5.41 9.09 -10.30
N ALA A 87 -4.77 10.25 -10.40
CA ALA A 87 -4.14 10.70 -11.64
C ALA A 87 -2.80 10.01 -11.96
N THR A 88 -2.15 9.39 -10.97
CA THR A 88 -0.80 8.83 -11.09
C THR A 88 -0.79 7.36 -10.68
N PRO A 89 0.22 6.57 -11.11
CA PRO A 89 0.31 5.14 -10.79
C PRO A 89 0.84 4.86 -9.37
N VAL A 90 0.66 5.83 -8.47
CA VAL A 90 1.06 5.81 -7.07
C VAL A 90 -0.07 6.43 -6.25
N ALA A 91 -0.36 5.86 -5.08
CA ALA A 91 -1.40 6.36 -4.18
C ALA A 91 -1.05 6.13 -2.72
N ALA A 92 -1.43 7.08 -1.85
CA ALA A 92 -1.31 6.99 -0.41
C ALA A 92 -2.71 7.15 0.21
N PRO A 93 -3.40 6.04 0.54
CA PRO A 93 -4.74 6.10 1.09
C PRO A 93 -4.77 6.86 2.43
N PRO A 94 -5.64 7.88 2.61
CA PRO A 94 -5.68 8.71 3.80
C PRO A 94 -6.49 8.05 4.95
N LEU A 95 -6.18 6.78 5.26
CA LEU A 95 -6.84 6.04 6.33
C LEU A 95 -5.84 5.24 7.17
N THR A 96 -6.16 5.05 8.44
CA THR A 96 -5.39 4.20 9.33
C THR A 96 -6.00 2.80 9.32
N LEU A 97 -5.27 1.82 8.81
CA LEU A 97 -5.65 0.42 8.85
C LEU A 97 -5.39 -0.15 10.24
N PRO A 98 -6.27 -1.03 10.76
CA PRO A 98 -6.03 -1.71 12.02
C PRO A 98 -4.87 -2.70 11.88
N TRP A 99 -4.21 -3.00 13.00
CA TRP A 99 -3.29 -4.14 13.07
C TRP A 99 -4.09 -5.44 12.94
N ILE A 100 -4.00 -6.08 11.77
CA ILE A 100 -4.71 -7.29 11.43
C ILE A 100 -3.85 -8.17 10.52
N THR A 101 -3.87 -9.47 10.79
CA THR A 101 -3.13 -10.50 10.06
C THR A 101 -4.09 -11.61 9.65
N GLY A 102 -3.87 -12.22 8.48
CA GLY A 102 -4.70 -13.33 7.98
C GLY A 102 -3.88 -14.46 7.38
N SER A 103 -4.58 -15.48 6.87
CA SER A 103 -3.98 -16.58 6.11
C SER A 103 -4.71 -16.71 4.77
N PRO A 104 -4.08 -16.38 3.62
CA PRO A 104 -2.69 -15.95 3.48
C PRO A 104 -2.44 -14.49 3.94
N HIS A 105 -3.44 -13.62 3.85
CA HIS A 105 -3.38 -12.21 4.29
C HIS A 105 -4.77 -11.73 4.75
N ALA A 106 -4.82 -10.72 5.61
CA ALA A 106 -6.07 -10.11 6.08
C ALA A 106 -6.57 -8.95 5.20
N LEU A 107 -5.67 -8.28 4.49
CA LEU A 107 -5.98 -7.11 3.68
C LEU A 107 -5.53 -7.31 2.23
N TYR A 108 -6.26 -6.71 1.31
CA TYR A 108 -6.05 -6.84 -0.11
C TYR A 108 -6.23 -5.51 -0.82
N ALA A 109 -5.35 -5.21 -1.76
CA ALA A 109 -5.45 -4.07 -2.66
C ALA A 109 -5.63 -4.54 -4.10
N ARG A 110 -6.37 -3.78 -4.89
CA ARG A 110 -6.41 -3.94 -6.36
C ARG A 110 -6.54 -2.60 -7.03
N VAL A 111 -6.02 -2.51 -8.24
CA VAL A 111 -6.11 -1.29 -9.07
C VAL A 111 -6.58 -1.61 -10.47
N ARG A 112 -7.33 -0.69 -11.09
CA ARG A 112 -7.60 -0.71 -12.53
C ARG A 112 -7.32 0.66 -13.13
N ALA A 113 -6.98 0.70 -14.42
CA ALA A 113 -6.87 1.95 -15.15
C ALA A 113 -8.20 2.29 -15.81
N ILE A 114 -8.50 3.58 -15.88
CA ILE A 114 -9.62 4.15 -16.62
C ILE A 114 -9.06 4.81 -17.88
N LEU A 115 -9.42 4.29 -19.03
CA LEU A 115 -9.07 4.78 -20.36
C LEU A 115 -10.24 5.61 -20.94
N PRO A 116 -10.04 6.33 -22.06
CA PRO A 116 -11.14 7.03 -22.75
C PRO A 116 -12.30 6.09 -23.13
N ASP A 117 -11.97 4.86 -23.53
CA ASP A 117 -12.92 3.91 -24.12
C ASP A 117 -13.50 2.91 -23.10
N GLY A 118 -13.14 3.05 -21.82
CA GLY A 118 -13.59 2.15 -20.75
C GLY A 118 -12.53 1.88 -19.68
N ALA A 119 -12.76 0.89 -18.83
CA ALA A 119 -11.81 0.49 -17.80
C ALA A 119 -11.06 -0.79 -18.17
N THR A 120 -9.81 -0.92 -17.70
CA THR A 120 -9.11 -2.21 -17.74
C THR A 120 -9.82 -3.22 -16.83
N PRO A 121 -9.55 -4.53 -17.00
CA PRO A 121 -9.75 -5.46 -15.91
C PRO A 121 -8.97 -5.01 -14.66
N TRP A 122 -9.42 -5.44 -13.49
CA TRP A 122 -8.69 -5.25 -12.24
C TRP A 122 -7.34 -5.98 -12.27
N SER A 123 -6.34 -5.44 -11.57
CA SER A 123 -5.08 -6.12 -11.31
C SER A 123 -5.30 -7.41 -10.53
N ALA A 124 -4.28 -8.28 -10.52
CA ALA A 124 -4.22 -9.32 -9.50
C ALA A 124 -4.32 -8.67 -8.10
N PRO A 125 -5.00 -9.31 -7.14
CA PRO A 125 -5.08 -8.81 -5.78
C PRO A 125 -3.70 -8.86 -5.12
N PHE A 126 -3.28 -7.75 -4.54
CA PHE A 126 -2.09 -7.67 -3.70
C PHE A 126 -2.50 -7.87 -2.25
N GLY A 127 -2.15 -9.02 -1.67
CA GLY A 127 -2.41 -9.32 -0.26
C GLY A 127 -1.31 -8.78 0.65
N PHE A 128 -1.69 -8.22 1.79
CA PHE A 128 -0.77 -7.74 2.81
C PHE A 128 -1.40 -7.78 4.21
N ASP A 129 -0.55 -7.69 5.21
CA ASP A 129 -0.93 -7.62 6.62
C ASP A 129 -0.37 -6.35 7.26
N VAL A 130 -1.05 -5.88 8.30
CA VAL A 130 -0.61 -4.73 9.09
C VAL A 130 -0.37 -5.24 10.51
N THR A 131 0.87 -5.16 10.98
CA THR A 131 1.32 -5.70 12.27
C THR A 131 1.77 -4.59 13.20
N PRO A 132 1.65 -4.74 14.53
CA PRO A 132 2.26 -3.78 15.43
C PRO A 132 3.76 -3.68 15.16
N PRO A 133 4.35 -2.46 15.21
CA PRO A 133 5.79 -2.33 15.13
C PRO A 133 6.47 -3.01 16.33
N PRO A 134 7.74 -3.40 16.22
CA PRO A 134 8.50 -3.90 17.35
C PRO A 134 8.57 -2.83 18.46
N PRO A 135 8.60 -3.24 19.74
CA PRO A 135 8.75 -2.31 20.84
C PRO A 135 10.09 -1.57 20.75
N PRO A 136 10.17 -0.32 21.22
CA PRO A 136 11.43 0.40 21.30
C PRO A 136 12.38 -0.31 22.28
N THR A 137 13.66 -0.34 21.92
CA THR A 137 14.72 -0.94 22.74
C THR A 137 15.62 0.15 23.33
N PRO A 138 16.14 -0.01 24.55
CA PRO A 138 17.02 0.99 25.15
C PRO A 138 18.29 1.23 24.34
N LEU A 139 18.72 2.49 24.27
CA LEU A 139 19.99 2.93 23.69
C LEU A 139 20.90 3.52 24.77
N ALA A 140 22.21 3.51 24.53
CA ALA A 140 23.18 4.12 25.44
C ALA A 140 22.91 5.62 25.63
N GLY A 141 22.84 6.05 26.89
CA GLY A 141 22.66 7.43 27.32
C GLY A 141 23.59 7.77 28.49
N TYR A 142 23.62 9.04 28.86
CA TYR A 142 24.31 9.50 30.08
C TYR A 142 23.38 9.35 31.29
N PRO A 143 23.91 9.32 32.53
CA PRO A 143 23.06 9.39 33.71
C PRO A 143 22.08 10.57 33.62
N GLY A 144 20.79 10.30 33.81
CA GLY A 144 19.70 11.27 33.66
C GLY A 144 19.22 11.51 32.22
N LEU A 145 19.64 10.69 31.24
CA LEU A 145 19.13 10.74 29.87
C LEU A 145 18.74 9.34 29.40
N LEU A 146 17.43 9.10 29.28
CA LEU A 146 16.90 7.90 28.66
C LEU A 146 16.91 8.05 27.14
N ARG A 147 17.31 6.99 26.44
CA ARG A 147 17.27 6.92 24.98
C ARG A 147 16.75 5.56 24.55
N TRP A 148 16.03 5.52 23.43
CA TRP A 148 15.53 4.29 22.85
C TRP A 148 15.53 4.32 21.32
N THR A 149 15.43 3.14 20.71
CA THR A 149 15.32 3.03 19.25
C THR A 149 14.00 3.64 18.79
N PRO A 150 14.00 4.45 17.72
CA PRO A 150 12.76 5.00 17.19
C PRO A 150 11.87 3.88 16.64
N VAL A 151 10.58 4.00 16.89
CA VAL A 151 9.52 3.20 16.25
C VAL A 151 9.07 3.94 15.00
N GLU A 152 9.09 3.26 13.85
CA GLU A 152 8.74 3.88 12.57
C GLU A 152 7.26 4.32 12.56
N GLY A 153 7.01 5.59 12.28
CA GLY A 153 5.66 6.17 12.28
C GLY A 153 5.12 6.53 13.66
N ALA A 154 5.91 6.45 14.73
CA ALA A 154 5.51 6.94 16.05
C ALA A 154 5.54 8.48 16.11
N ASP A 155 4.42 9.09 16.49
CA ASP A 155 4.29 10.54 16.67
C ASP A 155 4.73 11.03 18.05
N ALA A 156 4.68 10.14 19.04
CA ALA A 156 5.08 10.37 20.42
C ALA A 156 5.32 9.04 21.15
N TYR A 157 5.96 9.13 22.31
CA TYR A 157 6.19 8.05 23.27
C TYR A 157 5.62 8.49 24.61
N GLU A 158 4.88 7.61 25.27
CA GLU A 158 4.55 7.78 26.68
C GLU A 158 5.55 6.98 27.51
N VAL A 159 6.32 7.65 28.35
CA VAL A 159 7.40 7.06 29.15
C VAL A 159 6.96 7.05 30.60
N TRP A 160 6.91 5.87 31.21
CA TRP A 160 6.50 5.67 32.60
C TRP A 160 7.74 5.52 33.48
N LEU A 161 7.99 6.51 34.34
CA LEU A 161 9.01 6.49 35.38
C LEU A 161 8.38 5.94 36.66
N VAL A 162 8.35 4.61 36.75
CA VAL A 162 7.59 3.86 37.77
C VAL A 162 8.01 4.26 39.19
N ASP A 163 9.31 4.33 39.46
CA ASP A 163 9.84 4.65 40.80
C ASP A 163 9.55 6.11 41.20
N ALA A 164 9.43 7.01 40.23
CA ALA A 164 9.06 8.40 40.44
C ALA A 164 7.54 8.62 40.44
N GLY A 165 6.74 7.60 40.14
CA GLY A 165 5.29 7.70 39.99
C GLY A 165 4.85 8.70 38.91
N LYS A 166 5.66 8.90 37.85
CA LYS A 166 5.46 9.91 36.80
C LYS A 166 5.36 9.24 35.43
N HIS A 167 4.57 9.80 34.52
CA HIS A 167 4.73 9.55 33.10
C HIS A 167 4.91 10.84 32.31
N GLU A 168 5.59 10.75 31.18
CA GLU A 168 5.82 11.88 30.28
C GLU A 168 5.51 11.50 28.84
N LEU A 169 4.79 12.38 28.14
CA LEU A 169 4.61 12.27 26.70
C LEU A 169 5.73 13.03 26.00
N VAL A 170 6.56 12.31 25.24
CA VAL A 170 7.74 12.84 24.57
C VAL A 170 7.64 12.62 23.07
N ARG A 171 7.95 13.64 22.26
CA ARG A 171 7.89 13.55 20.78
C ARG A 171 9.20 13.10 20.14
N THR A 172 10.25 12.96 20.95
CA THR A 172 11.58 12.49 20.55
C THR A 172 11.80 11.08 21.08
N ASN A 173 12.88 10.42 20.64
CA ASN A 173 13.28 9.10 21.12
C ASN A 173 14.22 9.16 22.34
N ALA A 174 14.12 10.22 23.12
CA ALA A 174 14.93 10.43 24.31
C ALA A 174 14.14 11.26 25.33
N LEU A 175 14.21 10.87 26.61
CA LEU A 175 13.65 11.61 27.73
C LEU A 175 14.78 12.08 28.63
N ASP A 176 14.72 13.37 28.98
CA ASP A 176 15.64 14.00 29.90
C ASP A 176 15.08 13.95 31.32
N GLU A 177 15.84 13.32 32.22
CA GLU A 177 15.49 13.13 33.62
C GLU A 177 16.26 14.09 34.54
N ARG A 178 16.82 15.19 34.01
CA ARG A 178 17.55 16.22 34.80
C ARG A 178 16.77 16.77 35.98
N GLU A 179 15.44 16.74 35.94
CA GLU A 179 14.57 17.17 37.05
C GLU A 179 14.46 16.11 38.18
N LEU A 180 14.93 14.88 37.95
CA LEU A 180 14.87 13.75 38.90
C LEU A 180 16.25 13.31 39.38
N TYR A 181 17.31 13.64 38.64
CA TYR A 181 18.70 13.42 39.05
C TYR A 181 19.33 14.73 39.50
N ALA A 182 20.05 14.72 40.62
CA ALA A 182 20.98 15.80 40.95
C ALA A 182 22.10 15.82 39.91
N PHE A 183 21.92 16.60 38.84
CA PHE A 183 22.95 16.83 37.84
C PHE A 183 24.12 17.58 38.52
N HIS A 184 25.36 17.32 38.10
CA HIS A 184 26.57 18.02 38.56
C HIS A 184 27.17 17.61 39.93
N ALA A 185 27.23 16.32 40.27
CA ALA A 185 28.15 15.83 41.32
C ALA A 185 29.42 15.16 40.77
N SER A 186 29.47 14.84 39.46
CA SER A 186 30.65 14.18 38.86
C SER A 186 31.60 15.19 38.19
N PRO A 187 32.93 15.02 38.32
CA PRO A 187 33.94 15.98 37.86
C PRO A 187 33.85 16.36 36.37
N GLN A 188 33.33 15.46 35.52
CA GLN A 188 33.16 15.69 34.08
C GLN A 188 32.16 16.81 33.72
N TRP A 189 31.29 17.21 34.65
CA TRP A 189 30.30 18.29 34.48
C TRP A 189 30.60 19.54 35.34
N ILE A 190 31.63 19.48 36.18
CA ILE A 190 32.06 20.56 37.11
C ILE A 190 33.52 20.97 36.83
N GLY A 191 34.14 20.40 35.79
CA GLY A 191 35.47 20.77 35.31
C GLY A 191 35.47 22.18 34.73
N THR A 192 35.69 23.14 35.62
CA THR A 192 36.24 24.50 35.47
C THR A 192 36.39 25.07 34.06
N VAL A 193 35.78 26.24 33.85
CA VAL A 193 36.19 27.26 32.85
C VAL A 193 37.58 27.79 33.22
#